data_AF-A0A6V7ESQ6-F1
#
_entry.id   AF-A0A6V7ESQ6-F1
#
_cell.length_a   1.000
_cell.length_b   1.000
_cell.length_c   1.000
_cell.angle_alpha   90.00
_cell.angle_beta   90.00
_cell.angle_gamma   90.00
#
_symmetry.space_group_name_H-M   'P 1'
#
loop_
_entity.id
_entity.type
_entity.pdbx_description
1 polymer ?
#
loop_
_entity_poly.entity_id
_entity_poly.type
_entity_poly.pdbx_seq_one_letter_code
_entity_poly.pdbx_strand_id
1 'polypeptide(L)' 'MGVTAIRHVGDYLLTAHIIPSDGKFLPELLISKHGGITLHRCPVPGVAFPDRSAAYDYAKHWMAACYVSSTGSVSAT' A
#
# COMPACT_ATOMS: atom_id res chain seq x y z
N MET A 1 -5.19 -18.46 -4.62
CA MET A 1 -5.57 -17.13 -5.16
C MET A 1 -5.77 -16.21 -3.97
N GLY A 2 -4.73 -15.47 -3.58
CA GLY A 2 -4.78 -14.62 -2.40
C GLY A 2 -5.67 -13.41 -2.65
N VAL A 3 -6.62 -13.16 -1.76
CA VAL A 3 -7.48 -11.98 -1.81
C VAL A 3 -6.58 -10.75 -1.77
N THR A 4 -6.62 -9.94 -2.83
CA THR A 4 -5.93 -8.65 -2.84
C THR A 4 -6.49 -7.81 -1.69
N ALA A 5 -5.64 -7.47 -0.73
CA ALA A 5 -6.04 -6.64 0.39
C ALA A 5 -6.28 -5.20 -0.10
N ILE A 6 -7.54 -4.80 -0.01
CA ILE A 6 -8.05 -3.50 -0.45
C ILE A 6 -8.74 -2.83 0.73
N ARG A 7 -8.50 -1.52 0.92
CA ARG A 7 -9.19 -0.69 1.91
C ARG A 7 -9.80 0.53 1.21
N HIS A 8 -11.08 0.77 1.48
CA HIS A 8 -11.78 1.97 1.02
C HIS A 8 -11.70 3.07 2.08
N VAL A 9 -11.34 4.28 1.67
CA VAL A 9 -11.26 5.48 2.52
C VAL A 9 -11.84 6.67 1.76
N GLY A 10 -13.11 7.00 2.02
CA GLY A 10 -13.83 8.01 1.26
C GLY A 10 -13.88 7.66 -0.24
N ASP A 11 -13.44 8.58 -1.08
CA ASP A 11 -13.33 8.37 -2.53
C ASP A 11 -12.08 7.58 -2.95
N TYR A 12 -11.22 7.18 -2.01
CA TYR A 12 -9.95 6.51 -2.30
C TYR A 12 -10.00 5.01 -2.02
N LEU A 13 -9.28 4.26 -2.84
CA LEU A 13 -9.06 2.83 -2.74
C LEU A 13 -7.57 2.59 -2.59
N LEU A 14 -7.20 2.02 -1.44
CA LEU A 14 -5.84 1.64 -1.09
C LEU A 14 -5.66 0.17 -1.36
N THR A 15 -4.58 -0.19 -2.06
CA THR A 15 -4.24 -1.57 -2.37
C THR A 15 -2.84 -1.87 -1.85
N ALA A 16 -2.71 -2.94 -1.05
CA ALA A 16 -1.42 -3.46 -0.65
C ALA A 16 -0.67 -4.02 -1.87
N HIS A 17 0.53 -3.50 -2.11
CA HIS A 17 1.37 -3.90 -3.23
C HIS A 17 2.81 -4.13 -2.77
N ILE A 18 3.58 -4.85 -3.59
CA ILE A 18 4.97 -5.22 -3.31
C ILE A 18 5.80 -4.99 -4.56
N ILE A 19 6.91 -4.28 -4.39
CA ILE A 19 7.91 -4.09 -5.44
C ILE A 19 9.06 -5.07 -5.18
N PRO A 20 9.37 -5.99 -6.11
CA PRO A 20 10.63 -6.72 -6.06
C PRO A 20 11.79 -5.75 -6.37
N SER A 21 12.80 -5.72 -5.50
CA SER A 21 13.99 -4.87 -5.65
C SER A 21 15.21 -5.60 -5.12
N ASP A 22 16.17 -5.91 -6.01
CA ASP A 22 17.49 -6.49 -5.70
C ASP A 22 17.46 -7.64 -4.67
N GLY A 23 16.68 -8.70 -4.97
CA GLY A 23 16.54 -9.87 -4.10
C GLY A 23 15.72 -9.64 -2.82
N LYS A 24 15.11 -8.46 -2.67
CA LYS A 24 14.22 -8.09 -1.57
C LYS A 24 12.85 -7.67 -2.10
N PHE A 25 11.93 -7.47 -1.18
CA PHE A 25 10.55 -7.06 -1.40
C PHE A 25 10.27 -5.79 -0.60
N LEU A 26 9.89 -4.73 -1.32
CA LEU A 26 9.54 -3.44 -0.73
C LEU A 26 8.01 -3.32 -0.67
N PRO A 27 7.40 -3.15 0.50
CA PRO A 27 5.97 -2.90 0.59
C PRO A 27 5.63 -1.47 0.09
N GLU A 28 4.55 -1.35 -0.66
CA GLU A 28 3.98 -0.05 -1.05
C GLU A 28 2.45 -0.09 -0.99
N LEU A 29 1.83 1.09 -0.91
CA LEU A 29 0.40 1.25 -1.15
C LEU A 29 0.16 1.94 -2.47
N LEU A 30 -0.73 1.35 -3.27
CA LEU A 30 -1.29 1.99 -4.44
C LEU A 30 -2.58 2.66 -4.02
N ILE A 31 -2.65 3.97 -4.20
CA ILE A 31 -3.83 4.77 -3.90
C ILE A 31 -4.46 5.11 -5.23
N SER A 32 -5.74 4.78 -5.38
CA SER A 32 -6.56 5.09 -6.55
C SER A 32 -7.83 5.80 -6.15
N LYS A 33 -8.35 6.70 -7.00
CA LYS A 33 -9.68 7.26 -6.79
C LYS A 33 -10.73 6.30 -7.32
N HIS A 34 -11.84 6.13 -6.61
CA HIS A 34 -12.96 5.30 -7.01
C HIS A 34 -13.46 5.74 -8.40
N GLY A 35 -13.49 4.80 -9.36
CA GLY A 35 -13.88 5.08 -10.74
C GLY A 35 -12.86 5.85 -11.60
N GLY A 36 -11.63 6.07 -11.12
CA GLY A 36 -10.59 6.82 -11.83
C GLY A 36 -9.24 6.08 -11.96
N ILE A 37 -8.28 6.72 -12.64
CA ILE A 37 -6.94 6.16 -12.97
C ILE A 37 -5.83 6.65 -12.01
N THR A 38 -6.10 7.58 -11.09
CA THR A 38 -5.02 8.26 -10.35
C THR A 38 -4.23 7.29 -9.45
N LEU A 39 -3.08 6.80 -9.92
CA LEU A 39 -2.24 5.81 -9.26
C LEU A 39 -1.10 6.50 -8.48
N HIS A 40 -1.38 6.96 -7.26
CA HIS A 40 -0.33 7.44 -6.38
C HIS A 40 0.34 6.26 -5.68
N ARG A 41 1.66 6.18 -5.82
CA ARG A 41 2.50 5.20 -5.12
C ARG A 41 2.94 5.79 -3.80
N CYS A 42 2.64 5.11 -2.71
CA CYS A 42 3.11 5.48 -1.39
C CYS A 42 4.07 4.38 -0.90
N PRO A 43 5.39 4.54 -1.11
CA PRO A 43 6.36 3.60 -0.58
C PRO A 43 6.35 3.68 0.94
N VAL A 44 6.41 2.52 1.61
CA VAL A 44 6.65 2.49 3.04
C VAL A 44 8.11 2.90 3.29
N PRO A 45 8.39 3.94 4.10
CA PRO A 45 9.75 4.38 4.33
C PRO A 45 10.58 3.32 5.05
N GLY A 46 11.78 3.02 4.53
CA GLY A 46 12.84 2.33 5.26
C GLY A 46 12.65 0.83 5.49
N VAL A 47 11.68 0.18 4.83
CA VAL A 47 11.39 -1.24 5.07
C VAL A 47 11.63 -2.07 3.80
N ALA A 48 12.44 -3.12 3.93
CA ALA A 48 12.69 -4.10 2.89
C ALA A 48 12.70 -5.50 3.52
N PHE A 49 12.02 -6.46 2.89
CA PHE A 49 11.93 -7.82 3.39
C PHE A 49 12.61 -8.82 2.44
N PRO A 50 13.25 -9.87 2.96
CA PRO A 50 13.75 -10.97 2.13
C PRO A 50 12.61 -11.89 1.66
N ASP A 51 11.45 -11.87 2.33
CA ASP A 51 10.29 -12.68 2.03
C ASP A 51 9.11 -11.86 1.51
N ARG A 52 8.44 -12.38 0.48
CA ARG A 52 7.30 -11.72 -0.16
C ARG A 52 6.08 -11.70 0.75
N SER A 53 5.81 -12.76 1.51
CA SER A 53 4.65 -12.81 2.41
C SER A 53 4.81 -11.78 3.53
N ALA A 54 6.00 -11.69 4.13
CA ALA A 54 6.32 -10.70 5.15
C ALA A 54 6.14 -9.26 4.65
N ALA A 55 6.61 -8.94 3.44
CA ALA A 55 6.35 -7.63 2.83
C ALA A 55 4.86 -7.37 2.63
N TYR A 56 4.11 -8.38 2.19
CA TYR A 56 2.68 -8.25 1.98
C TYR A 56 1.90 -8.02 3.28
N ASP A 57 2.21 -8.81 4.31
CA ASP A 57 1.61 -8.70 5.63
C ASP A 57 1.91 -7.34 6.27
N TYR A 58 3.13 -6.84 6.10
CA TYR A 58 3.48 -5.49 6.52
C TYR A 58 2.69 -4.42 5.75
N ALA A 59 2.59 -4.52 4.42
CA ALA A 59 1.82 -3.58 3.61
C ALA A 59 0.34 -3.55 4.04
N LYS A 60 -0.25 -4.72 4.36
CA LYS A 60 -1.61 -4.81 4.90
C LYS A 60 -1.75 -4.15 6.28
N HIS A 61 -0.81 -4.40 7.18
CA HIS A 61 -0.82 -3.81 8.51
C HIS A 61 -0.71 -2.28 8.42
N TRP A 62 0.22 -1.79 7.61
CA TRP A 62 0.36 -0.36 7.37
C TRP A 62 -0.89 0.24 6.71
N MET A 63 -1.50 -0.45 5.75
CA MET A 63 -2.77 -0.06 5.13
C MET A 63 -3.89 0.14 6.15
N ALA A 64 -3.92 -0.67 7.22
CA ALA A 64 -4.89 -0.53 8.30
C ALA A 64 -4.59 0.66 9.22
N ALA A 65 -3.32 0.97 9.45
CA ALA A 65 -2.87 2.03 10.38
C ALA A 65 -2.78 3.44 9.75
N CYS A 66 -2.59 3.54 8.44
CA CYS A 66 -2.34 4.81 7.78
C CYS A 66 -3.62 5.65 7.60
N TYR A 67 -3.43 6.98 7.65
CA TYR A 67 -4.47 7.98 7.40
C TYR A 67 -4.36 8.49 5.97
N VAL A 68 -5.52 8.69 5.32
CA VAL A 68 -5.61 9.23 3.97
C VAL A 68 -6.30 10.59 4.06
N SER A 69 -5.62 11.65 3.64
CA SER A 69 -6.22 12.98 3.56
C SER A 69 -7.25 13.06 2.44
N SER A 70 -8.08 14.10 2.46
CA SER A 70 -9.02 14.38 1.36
C SER A 70 -8.34 14.66 0.01
N THR A 71 -7.02 14.87 -0.01
CA THR A 71 -6.21 15.04 -1.23
C THR A 71 -5.58 13.74 -1.71
N GLY A 72 -5.80 12.62 -1.02
CA GLY A 72 -5.20 11.32 -1.34
C GLY A 72 -3.77 11.17 -0.85
N SER A 73 -3.29 12.07 0.02
CA SER A 73 -1.99 11.94 0.66
C SER A 73 -2.08 10.94 1.81
N VAL A 74 -1.13 10.01 1.87
CA VAL A 74 -1.06 9.02 2.94
C VAL A 74 -0.01 9.43 3.96
N SER A 75 -0.40 9.39 5.24
CA SER A 75 0.49 9.59 6.37
C SER A 75 0.42 8.38 7.30
N ALA A 76 1.59 7.91 7.73
CA ALA A 76 1.69 6.91 8.78
C ALA A 76 1.50 7.61 10.14
N THR A 77 0.66 7.04 11.01
CA THR A 77 0.57 7.45 12.41
C THR A 77 1.78 6.97 13.20
#